data_AF-A0A417FQ44-F1
#
_entry.id   AF-A0A417FQ44-F1
#
_cell.length_a   1.000
_cell.length_b   1.000
_cell.length_c   1.000
_cell.angle_alpha   90.00
_cell.angle_beta   90.00
_cell.angle_gamma   90.00
#
_symmetry.space_group_name_H-M   'P 1'
#
loop_
_entity.id
_entity.type
_entity.pdbx_description
1 polymer ?
#
loop_
_entity_poly.entity_id
_entity_poly.type
_entity_poly.pdbx_seq_one_letter_code
_entity_poly.pdbx_strand_id
1 'polypeptide(L)'
;MKPYNLTMQEYIDFLQRFVIVHSYIYYELNNNVISDHFYDKKSKELVQYKNDYPDLWKSSQYYKQFRDDYNGATGFTLFHDLSKTEQEKIHRIACFVLRRD
;
A
#
# COMPACT_ATOMS: atom_id res chain seq x y z
N MET A 1 3.16 -8.76 -11.25
CA MET A 1 2.66 -8.52 -12.62
C MET A 1 1.26 -7.98 -12.50
N LYS A 2 1.03 -6.80 -13.08
CA LYS A 2 -0.27 -6.11 -13.10
C LYS A 2 -1.37 -6.97 -13.74
N PRO A 3 -2.56 -7.09 -13.14
CA PRO A 3 -3.72 -7.71 -13.80
C PRO A 3 -4.11 -6.98 -15.10
N TYR A 4 -4.57 -7.74 -16.11
CA TYR A 4 -4.94 -7.17 -17.41
C TYR A 4 -6.19 -6.28 -17.35
N ASN A 5 -7.08 -6.51 -16.38
CA ASN A 5 -8.33 -5.77 -16.20
C ASN A 5 -8.19 -4.45 -15.44
N LEU A 6 -6.97 -4.06 -15.04
CA LEU A 6 -6.69 -2.80 -14.37
C LEU A 6 -5.89 -1.87 -15.28
N THR A 7 -6.21 -0.59 -15.24
CA THR A 7 -5.30 0.47 -15.73
C THR A 7 -4.03 0.51 -14.88
N MET A 8 -2.99 1.21 -15.36
CA MET A 8 -1.77 1.38 -14.57
C MET A 8 -2.03 2.22 -13.31
N GLN A 9 -2.86 3.27 -13.42
CA GLN A 9 -3.26 4.10 -12.28
C GLN A 9 -3.94 3.26 -11.18
N GLU A 10 -4.95 2.46 -11.54
CA GLU A 10 -5.66 1.62 -10.57
C GLU A 10 -4.74 0.61 -9.87
N TYR A 11 -3.72 0.10 -10.58
CA TYR A 11 -2.78 -0.82 -9.98
C TYR A 11 -1.76 -0.14 -9.05
N ILE A 12 -1.32 1.08 -9.37
CA ILE A 12 -0.51 1.90 -8.45
C ILE A 12 -1.31 2.18 -7.18
N ASP A 13 -2.57 2.62 -7.31
CA ASP A 13 -3.44 2.90 -6.17
C ASP A 13 -3.71 1.64 -5.33
N PHE A 14 -3.87 0.49 -5.99
CA PHE A 14 -3.98 -0.81 -5.33
C PHE A 14 -2.71 -1.15 -4.53
N LEU A 15 -1.53 -1.02 -5.13
CA LEU A 15 -0.26 -1.32 -4.47
C LEU A 15 0.00 -0.40 -3.28
N GLN A 16 -0.31 0.90 -3.39
CA GLN A 16 -0.23 1.83 -2.26
C GLN A 16 -1.12 1.39 -1.10
N ARG A 17 -2.38 1.04 -1.40
CA ARG A 17 -3.31 0.54 -0.38
C ARG A 17 -2.85 -0.78 0.23
N PHE A 18 -2.33 -1.68 -0.59
CA PHE A 18 -1.77 -2.96 -0.15
C PHE A 18 -0.67 -2.74 0.89
N VAL A 19 0.30 -1.88 0.59
CA VAL A 19 1.40 -1.53 1.52
C VAL A 19 0.84 -0.98 2.82
N ILE A 20 -0.08 -0.01 2.77
CA ILE A 20 -0.68 0.59 3.97
C ILE A 20 -1.43 -0.45 4.81
N VAL A 21 -2.30 -1.26 4.20
CA VAL A 21 -3.11 -2.28 4.90
C VAL A 21 -2.20 -3.28 5.61
N HIS A 22 -1.21 -3.83 4.92
CA HIS A 22 -0.36 -4.85 5.50
C HIS A 22 0.63 -4.29 6.53
N SER A 23 1.07 -3.03 6.38
CA SER A 23 1.80 -2.34 7.45
C SER A 23 0.94 -2.10 8.69
N TYR A 24 -0.33 -1.69 8.51
CA TYR A 24 -1.26 -1.54 9.63
C TYR A 24 -1.50 -2.86 10.37
N ILE A 25 -1.73 -3.96 9.64
CA ILE A 25 -1.89 -5.29 10.24
C ILE A 25 -0.65 -5.69 11.04
N TYR A 26 0.54 -5.47 10.48
CA TYR A 26 1.81 -5.85 11.11
C TYR A 26 2.10 -5.02 12.37
N TYR A 27 2.06 -3.69 12.28
CA TYR A 27 2.50 -2.81 13.36
C TYR A 27 1.41 -2.53 14.41
N GLU A 28 0.16 -2.34 13.98
CA GLU A 28 -0.92 -1.90 14.89
C GLU A 28 -1.75 -3.06 15.44
N LEU A 29 -1.91 -4.13 14.65
CA LEU A 29 -2.70 -5.30 15.04
C LEU A 29 -1.84 -6.47 15.52
N ASN A 30 -0.51 -6.33 15.49
CA ASN A 30 0.46 -7.36 15.88
C ASN A 30 0.15 -8.72 15.24
N ASN A 31 -0.18 -8.72 13.96
CA ASN A 31 -0.57 -9.91 13.21
C ASN A 31 0.18 -9.98 11.87
N ASN A 32 0.33 -11.19 11.32
CA ASN A 32 1.04 -11.41 10.07
C ASN A 32 0.27 -12.37 9.16
N VAL A 33 -0.38 -11.80 8.14
CA VAL A 33 -1.20 -12.52 7.14
C VAL A 33 -0.45 -12.78 5.83
N ILE A 34 0.72 -12.15 5.62
CA ILE A 34 1.54 -12.35 4.42
C ILE A 34 3.02 -12.38 4.78
N SER A 35 3.79 -13.28 4.17
CA SER A 35 5.24 -13.32 4.41
C SER A 35 5.92 -11.97 4.08
N ASP A 36 6.96 -11.61 4.83
CA ASP A 36 7.79 -10.42 4.57
C ASP A 36 8.32 -10.40 3.14
N HIS A 37 8.70 -11.56 2.59
CA HIS A 37 9.13 -11.68 1.19
C HIS A 37 8.07 -11.22 0.19
N PHE A 38 6.80 -11.54 0.44
CA PHE A 38 5.69 -11.12 -0.42
C PHE A 38 5.41 -9.62 -0.29
N TYR A 39 5.44 -9.09 0.93
CA TYR A 39 5.35 -7.66 1.19
C TYR A 39 6.46 -6.90 0.45
N ASP A 40 7.72 -7.30 0.63
CA ASP A 40 8.90 -6.70 -0.01
C ASP A 40 8.81 -6.71 -1.53
N LYS A 41 8.35 -7.83 -2.10
CA LYS A 41 8.15 -7.97 -3.54
C LYS A 41 7.14 -6.92 -4.05
N LYS A 42 6.06 -6.68 -3.31
CA LYS A 42 5.03 -5.71 -3.68
C LYS A 42 5.48 -4.26 -3.49
N SER A 43 6.22 -3.97 -2.42
CA SER A 43 6.85 -2.66 -2.20
C SER A 43 7.85 -2.32 -3.31
N LYS A 44 8.67 -3.29 -3.74
CA LYS A 44 9.60 -3.12 -4.88
C LYS A 44 8.86 -2.92 -6.21
N GLU A 45 7.79 -3.66 -6.45
CA GLU A 45 6.90 -3.48 -7.61
C GLU A 45 6.32 -2.05 -7.64
N LEU A 46 5.90 -1.52 -6.48
CA LEU A 46 5.42 -0.14 -6.36
C LEU A 46 6.50 0.90 -6.66
N VAL A 47 7.72 0.71 -6.13
CA VAL A 47 8.87 1.61 -6.39
C VAL A 47 9.23 1.62 -7.86
N GLN A 48 9.21 0.45 -8.52
CA GLN A 48 9.42 0.39 -9.96
C GLN A 48 8.39 1.23 -10.70
N TYR A 49 7.09 1.08 -10.40
CA TYR A 49 6.04 1.85 -11.08
C TYR A 49 6.05 3.34 -10.77
N LYS A 50 6.46 3.74 -9.57
CA LYS A 50 6.74 5.15 -9.25
C LYS A 50 7.76 5.75 -10.22
N ASN A 51 8.84 5.02 -10.50
CA ASN A 51 9.91 5.49 -11.37
C ASN A 51 9.52 5.45 -12.85
N ASP A 52 8.81 4.40 -13.27
CA ASP A 52 8.40 4.20 -14.66
C ASP A 52 7.24 5.13 -15.08
N TYR A 53 6.40 5.56 -14.13
CA TYR A 53 5.20 6.36 -14.36
C TYR A 53 5.08 7.56 -13.39
N PRO A 54 5.99 8.54 -13.44
CA PRO A 54 6.06 9.63 -12.47
C PRO A 54 4.81 10.54 -12.47
N ASP A 55 4.14 10.69 -13.62
CA ASP A 55 2.91 11.49 -13.71
C ASP A 55 1.74 10.77 -13.00
N LEU A 56 1.58 9.46 -13.25
CA LEU A 56 0.58 8.64 -12.57
C LEU A 56 0.86 8.51 -11.07
N TRP A 57 2.15 8.48 -10.71
CA TRP A 57 2.58 8.49 -9.31
C TRP A 57 2.10 9.75 -8.60
N LYS A 58 2.30 10.93 -9.19
CA LYS A 58 1.87 12.21 -8.60
C LYS A 58 0.36 12.38 -8.53
N SER A 59 -0.40 11.72 -9.41
CA SER A 59 -1.87 11.68 -9.37
C SER A 59 -2.45 10.54 -8.53
N SER A 60 -1.62 9.65 -7.98
CA SER A 60 -2.08 8.48 -7.23
C SER A 60 -2.77 8.82 -5.92
N GLN A 61 -3.66 7.92 -5.49
CA GLN A 61 -4.55 8.14 -4.35
C GLN A 61 -3.81 8.50 -3.06
N TYR A 62 -2.67 7.87 -2.80
CA TYR A 62 -1.90 8.05 -1.56
C TYR A 62 -0.55 8.74 -1.79
N TYR A 63 -0.40 9.49 -2.89
CA TYR A 63 0.84 10.23 -3.17
C TYR A 63 1.34 11.07 -1.98
N LYS A 64 0.44 11.67 -1.18
CA LYS A 64 0.82 12.50 -0.02
C LYS A 64 1.54 11.74 1.09
N GLN A 65 1.24 10.46 1.25
CA GLN A 65 1.84 9.58 2.26
C GLN A 65 3.15 8.99 1.76
N PHE A 66 3.21 8.61 0.47
CA PHE A 66 4.40 7.96 -0.09
C PHE A 66 5.45 8.98 -0.56
N ARG A 67 5.05 10.04 -1.27
CA ARG A 67 5.93 11.09 -1.82
C ARG A 67 7.07 10.54 -2.70
N ASP A 68 7.92 11.44 -3.17
CA ASP A 68 9.02 11.09 -4.09
C ASP A 68 10.19 10.38 -3.41
N ASP A 69 10.25 10.35 -2.08
CA ASP A 69 11.30 9.69 -1.29
C ASP A 69 10.97 8.24 -0.91
N TYR A 70 9.73 7.77 -1.13
CA TYR A 70 9.40 6.36 -0.88
C TYR A 70 10.30 5.42 -1.69
N ASN A 71 10.98 4.53 -0.98
CA ASN A 71 11.96 3.58 -1.52
C ASN A 71 11.59 2.11 -1.23
N GLY A 72 10.40 1.87 -0.68
CA GLY A 72 9.93 0.52 -0.35
C GLY A 72 10.45 -0.06 0.96
N ALA A 73 11.20 0.70 1.77
CA ALA A 73 11.86 0.17 2.98
C ALA A 73 10.93 0.00 4.20
N THR A 74 9.90 0.83 4.35
CA THR A 74 8.94 0.71 5.46
C THR A 74 7.60 1.36 5.13
N GLY A 75 6.53 0.85 5.73
CA GLY A 75 5.21 1.47 5.73
C GLY A 75 4.72 1.92 7.11
N PHE A 76 5.61 1.96 8.11
CA PHE A 76 5.29 2.22 9.52
C PHE A 76 4.47 3.50 9.75
N THR A 77 4.87 4.62 9.13
CA THR A 77 4.18 5.91 9.34
C THR A 77 2.96 6.10 8.45
N LEU A 78 2.84 5.33 7.36
CA LEU A 78 1.88 5.61 6.29
C LEU A 78 0.42 5.61 6.77
N PHE A 79 0.07 4.76 7.74
CA PHE A 79 -1.28 4.72 8.32
C PHE A 79 -1.58 5.95 9.18
N HIS A 80 -0.62 6.37 10.00
CA HIS A 80 -0.78 7.49 10.92
C HIS A 80 -0.89 8.83 10.19
N ASP A 81 -0.28 8.93 9.00
CA ASP A 81 -0.34 10.10 8.12
C ASP A 81 -1.65 10.23 7.32
N LEU A 82 -2.58 9.28 7.48
CA LEU A 82 -3.91 9.33 6.86
C LEU A 82 -4.89 10.19 7.66
N SER A 83 -5.91 10.71 6.96
CA SER A 83 -7.08 11.30 7.65
C SER A 83 -7.86 10.21 8.40
N LYS A 84 -8.63 10.60 9.43
CA LYS A 84 -9.46 9.64 10.21
C LYS A 84 -10.38 8.79 9.32
N THR A 85 -11.01 9.40 8.32
CA THR A 85 -11.87 8.69 7.37
C THR A 85 -11.10 7.64 6.57
N GLU A 86 -9.87 7.93 6.15
CA GLU A 86 -9.04 6.94 5.45
C GLU A 86 -8.52 5.86 6.39
N GLN A 87 -8.14 6.21 7.63
CA GLN A 87 -7.78 5.22 8.65
C GLN A 87 -8.92 4.23 8.91
N GLU A 88 -10.16 4.70 9.02
CA GLU A 88 -11.34 3.83 9.16
C GLU A 88 -11.53 2.90 7.97
N LYS A 89 -11.30 3.37 6.73
CA LYS A 89 -11.36 2.52 5.54
C LYS A 89 -10.28 1.44 5.57
N ILE A 90 -9.03 1.80 5.88
CA ILE A 90 -7.93 0.85 6.01
C ILE A 90 -8.23 -0.18 7.10
N HIS A 91 -8.72 0.26 8.26
CA HIS A 91 -9.11 -0.63 9.36
C HIS A 91 -10.19 -1.64 8.93
N ARG A 92 -11.24 -1.20 8.21
CA ARG A 92 -12.29 -2.10 7.70
C ARG A 92 -11.73 -3.14 6.71
N ILE A 93 -10.82 -2.72 5.83
CA ILE A 93 -10.15 -3.63 4.88
C ILE A 93 -9.28 -4.64 5.65
N ALA A 94 -8.48 -4.18 6.62
CA ALA A 94 -7.64 -5.04 7.44
C ALA A 94 -8.48 -6.08 8.22
N CYS A 95 -9.59 -5.66 8.83
CA CYS A 95 -10.54 -6.56 9.48
C CYS A 95 -11.13 -7.59 8.52
N PHE A 96 -11.35 -7.24 7.24
CA PHE A 96 -11.82 -8.18 6.24
C PHE A 96 -10.74 -9.17 5.80
N VAL A 97 -9.50 -8.71 5.64
CA VAL A 97 -8.34 -9.56 5.31
C VAL A 97 -8.13 -10.59 6.42
N LEU A 98 -8.13 -10.17 7.69
CA LEU A 98 -7.94 -11.04 8.85
C LEU A 98 -9.04 -12.08 9.08
N ARG A 99 -10.23 -11.89 8.51
CA ARG A 99 -11.35 -12.85 8.63
C ARG A 99 -11.31 -13.94 7.56
N ARG A 100 -10.41 -13.85 6.59
CA ARG A 100 -10.32 -14.77 5.46
C ARG A 100 -9.25 -15.86 5.63
N ASP A 101 -8.59 -15.91 6.78
CA ASP A 101 -7.67 -16.96 7.20
C ASP A 101 -8.30 -17.90 8.24
#